data_AF-A0A4Z1R2K8-F1
#
_entry.id   AF-A0A4Z1R2K8-F1
#
_cell.length_a   1.000
_cell.length_b   1.000
_cell.length_c   1.000
_cell.angle_alpha   90.00
_cell.angle_beta   90.00
_cell.angle_gamma   90.00
#
_symmetry.space_group_name_H-M   'P 1'
#
loop_
_entity.id
_entity.type
_entity.pdbx_description
1 polymer ?
#
loop_
_entity_poly.entity_id
_entity_poly.type
_entity_poly.pdbx_seq_one_letter_code
_entity_poly.pdbx_strand_id
1 'polypeptide(L)'
;MPANDPAVRRLERAAPPELQALVNGRFQPRGDRAMEATGAIEVTDHAISAAKGDDLPTERIAIVRGDDQYRPGERYSNLLMVGAEQPVELRRVYPLPVAGDATASDGRDGVPMEDDPSRPAPARVGPPLCASGDADFVALVMLNEGARQVVRLAGLQGRSTPAAGAEDIEACAVLEYQAG
;
A
#
# COMPACT_ATOMS: atom_id res chain seq x y z
N MET A 1 10.68 52.10 0.97
CA MET A 1 10.66 50.63 1.23
C MET A 1 9.98 50.44 2.58
N PRO A 2 8.79 49.82 2.66
CA PRO A 2 8.15 49.59 3.96
C PRO A 2 8.92 48.50 4.71
N ALA A 3 9.16 48.73 6.01
CA ALA A 3 9.89 47.83 6.89
C ALA A 3 8.99 46.65 7.34
N ASN A 4 9.57 45.46 7.40
CA ASN A 4 8.90 44.23 7.82
C ASN A 4 8.56 44.31 9.32
N ASP A 5 7.29 44.12 9.69
CA ASP A 5 6.80 44.20 11.08
C ASP A 5 7.16 42.92 11.85
N PRO A 6 7.95 42.99 12.95
CA PRO A 6 8.32 41.82 13.75
C PRO A 6 7.17 41.24 14.59
N ALA A 7 5.99 41.86 14.62
CA ALA A 7 4.84 41.36 15.37
C ALA A 7 4.09 40.19 14.70
N VAL A 8 4.46 39.80 13.47
CA VAL A 8 3.86 38.65 12.77
C VAL A 8 4.38 37.34 13.40
N ARG A 9 3.69 36.87 14.45
CA ARG A 9 3.87 35.51 14.96
C ARG A 9 3.50 34.54 13.85
N ARG A 10 4.45 33.71 13.39
CA ARG A 10 4.13 32.56 12.53
C ARG A 10 3.14 31.70 13.31
N LEU A 11 1.88 31.71 12.88
CA LEU A 11 0.90 30.74 13.33
C LEU A 11 1.47 29.37 12.96
N GLU A 12 1.83 28.57 13.96
CA GLU A 12 2.16 27.17 13.75
C GLU A 12 0.98 26.54 13.03
N ARG A 13 1.22 26.12 11.79
CA ARG A 13 0.23 25.42 11.00
C ARG A 13 0.04 24.07 11.69
N ALA A 14 -1.14 23.83 12.26
CA ALA A 14 -1.46 22.51 12.81
C ALA A 14 -1.13 21.45 11.75
N ALA A 15 -0.40 20.40 12.15
CA ALA A 15 -0.08 19.31 11.26
C ALA A 15 -1.39 18.74 10.70
N PRO A 16 -1.46 18.42 9.39
CA PRO A 16 -2.61 17.75 8.82
C PRO A 16 -2.92 16.48 9.61
N PRO A 17 -4.20 16.14 9.84
CA PRO A 17 -4.55 14.90 10.53
C PRO A 17 -4.07 13.71 9.71
N GLU A 18 -3.30 12.82 10.32
CA GLU A 18 -2.87 11.57 9.69
C GLU A 18 -4.06 10.60 9.59
N LEU A 19 -4.21 9.95 8.44
CA LEU A 19 -5.23 8.92 8.23
C LEU A 19 -4.96 7.77 9.20
N GLN A 20 -5.90 7.45 10.09
CA GLN A 20 -5.75 6.34 11.03
C GLN A 20 -5.81 4.99 10.32
N ALA A 21 -5.08 4.00 10.83
CA ALA A 21 -5.08 2.66 10.28
C ALA A 21 -6.40 1.93 10.55
N LEU A 22 -6.94 1.29 9.52
CA LEU A 22 -8.01 0.32 9.68
C LEU A 22 -7.44 -1.06 10.01
N VAL A 23 -6.31 -1.40 9.38
CA VAL A 23 -5.67 -2.71 9.53
C VAL A 23 -4.23 -2.55 10.00
N ASN A 24 -3.95 -2.96 11.24
CA ASN A 24 -2.61 -3.08 11.81
C ASN A 24 -2.55 -4.33 12.71
N GLY A 25 -1.41 -4.99 12.76
CA GLY A 25 -1.17 -6.16 13.61
C GLY A 25 -0.70 -7.40 12.86
N ARG A 26 -0.68 -8.54 13.57
CA ARG A 26 -0.24 -9.84 13.05
C ARG A 26 -1.44 -10.72 12.72
N PHE A 27 -1.39 -11.35 11.56
CA PHE A 27 -2.47 -12.17 11.04
C PHE A 27 -1.97 -13.51 10.51
N GLN A 28 -2.69 -14.57 10.83
CA GLN A 28 -2.44 -15.94 10.37
C GLN A 28 -3.20 -16.20 9.07
N PRO A 29 -2.62 -16.93 8.11
CA PRO A 29 -3.28 -17.20 6.84
C PRO A 29 -4.52 -18.05 7.04
N ARG A 30 -5.57 -17.76 6.27
CA ARG A 30 -6.78 -18.57 6.20
C ARG A 30 -6.84 -19.30 4.86
N GLY A 31 -6.67 -20.62 4.91
CA GLY A 31 -6.69 -21.49 3.74
C GLY A 31 -5.35 -21.56 2.98
N ASP A 32 -5.30 -22.49 2.03
CA ASP A 32 -4.05 -22.87 1.37
C ASP A 32 -3.46 -21.75 0.53
N ARG A 33 -4.30 -20.94 -0.14
CA ARG A 33 -3.83 -19.86 -1.02
C ARG A 33 -3.00 -18.81 -0.27
N ALA A 34 -3.47 -18.34 0.89
CA ALA A 34 -2.73 -17.37 1.71
C ALA A 34 -1.50 -18.01 2.36
N MET A 35 -1.62 -19.27 2.80
CA MET A 35 -0.48 -20.02 3.34
C MET A 35 0.63 -20.19 2.30
N GLU A 36 0.28 -20.55 1.06
CA GLU A 36 1.20 -20.77 -0.04
C GLU A 36 1.87 -19.47 -0.49
N ALA A 37 1.09 -18.41 -0.70
CA ALA A 37 1.55 -17.13 -1.20
C ALA A 37 2.48 -16.39 -0.22
N THR A 38 2.01 -16.14 1.00
CA THR A 38 2.69 -15.23 1.94
C THR A 38 2.95 -15.87 3.30
N GLY A 39 2.19 -16.90 3.68
CA GLY A 39 2.15 -17.35 5.07
C GLY A 39 1.53 -16.29 5.98
N ALA A 40 1.95 -16.25 7.25
CA ALA A 40 1.53 -15.20 8.18
C ALA A 40 2.03 -13.83 7.73
N ILE A 41 1.25 -12.79 8.03
CA ILE A 41 1.62 -11.40 7.70
C ILE A 41 1.60 -10.51 8.94
N GLU A 42 2.43 -9.48 8.94
CA GLU A 42 2.40 -8.38 9.89
C GLU A 42 2.17 -7.08 9.11
N VAL A 43 1.08 -6.39 9.44
CA VAL A 43 0.68 -5.13 8.83
C VAL A 43 1.03 -4.00 9.78
N THR A 44 1.89 -3.10 9.33
CA THR A 44 2.26 -1.85 10.03
C THR A 44 1.80 -0.66 9.22
N ASP A 45 2.02 0.57 9.70
CA ASP A 45 1.65 1.77 8.94
C ASP A 45 2.45 1.95 7.64
N HIS A 46 3.66 1.39 7.56
CA HIS A 46 4.61 1.64 6.46
C HIS A 46 5.00 0.40 5.68
N ALA A 47 4.60 -0.80 6.12
CA ALA A 47 4.96 -2.03 5.45
C ALA A 47 3.98 -3.17 5.74
N ILE A 48 3.97 -4.14 4.83
CA ILE A 48 3.38 -5.46 5.04
C ILE A 48 4.51 -6.48 4.96
N SER A 49 4.86 -7.05 6.10
CA SER A 49 5.84 -8.14 6.20
C SER A 49 5.12 -9.47 6.05
N ALA A 50 5.71 -10.40 5.30
CA ALA A 50 5.19 -11.74 5.13
C ALA A 50 6.19 -12.79 5.63
N ALA A 51 5.71 -13.92 6.11
CA ALA A 51 6.57 -15.05 6.47
C ALA A 51 7.30 -15.64 5.26
N LYS A 52 6.79 -15.41 4.05
CA LYS A 52 7.37 -15.77 2.76
C LYS A 52 7.55 -14.53 1.89
N GLY A 53 8.78 -14.25 1.47
CA GLY A 53 9.13 -13.07 0.70
C GLY A 53 9.76 -11.97 1.57
N ASP A 54 10.15 -10.88 0.93
CA ASP A 54 10.67 -9.70 1.62
C ASP A 54 9.53 -8.80 2.12
N ASP A 55 9.86 -7.78 2.91
CA ASP A 55 8.91 -6.77 3.34
C ASP A 55 8.39 -5.97 2.13
N LEU A 56 7.09 -5.71 2.10
CA LEU A 56 6.45 -4.85 1.11
C LEU A 56 6.29 -3.44 1.69
N PRO A 57 7.09 -2.44 1.31
CA PRO A 57 6.88 -1.06 1.74
C PRO A 57 5.55 -0.56 1.18
N THR A 58 4.72 0.01 2.04
CA THR A 58 3.41 0.52 1.66
C THR A 58 3.13 1.87 2.30
N GLU A 59 2.38 2.72 1.61
CA GLU A 59 1.84 3.95 2.20
C GLU A 59 0.33 3.97 2.04
N ARG A 60 -0.38 4.28 3.12
CA ARG A 60 -1.82 4.50 3.10
C ARG A 60 -2.14 5.78 2.32
N ILE A 61 -2.89 5.64 1.24
CA ILE A 61 -3.26 6.77 0.38
C ILE A 61 -4.74 7.17 0.53
N ALA A 62 -5.60 6.25 0.97
CA ALA A 62 -7.01 6.53 1.19
C ALA A 62 -7.69 5.51 2.12
N ILE A 63 -8.81 5.93 2.70
CA ILE A 63 -9.85 5.03 3.22
C ILE A 63 -11.09 5.26 2.37
N VAL A 64 -11.50 4.24 1.63
CA VAL A 64 -12.65 4.26 0.73
C VAL A 64 -13.76 3.37 1.29
N ARG A 65 -14.94 3.39 0.66
CA ARG A 65 -16.04 2.49 1.01
C ARG A 65 -16.08 1.29 0.08
N GLY A 66 -16.67 0.20 0.54
CA GLY A 66 -16.89 -1.00 -0.27
C GLY A 66 -17.61 -0.71 -1.60
N ASP A 67 -18.61 0.18 -1.60
CA ASP A 67 -19.31 0.53 -2.84
C ASP A 67 -18.46 1.38 -3.79
N ASP A 68 -17.35 1.97 -3.35
CA ASP A 68 -16.50 2.73 -4.27
C ASP A 68 -15.89 1.82 -5.34
N GLN A 69 -15.71 2.36 -6.54
CA GLN A 69 -15.13 1.65 -7.66
C GLN A 69 -13.61 1.77 -7.65
N TYR A 70 -12.89 0.68 -7.92
CA TYR A 70 -11.43 0.70 -8.10
C TYR A 70 -11.01 0.80 -9.57
N ARG A 71 -11.97 0.53 -10.48
CA ARG A 71 -11.91 0.75 -11.92
C ARG A 71 -13.35 0.86 -12.45
N PRO A 72 -13.57 1.34 -13.70
CA PRO A 72 -14.92 1.44 -14.25
C PRO A 72 -15.70 0.12 -14.17
N GLY A 73 -16.85 0.14 -13.51
CA GLY A 73 -17.75 -1.00 -13.38
C GLY A 73 -17.43 -2.00 -12.26
N GLU A 74 -16.26 -1.90 -11.61
CA GLU A 74 -15.85 -2.86 -10.58
C GLU A 74 -15.64 -2.19 -9.21
N ARG A 75 -16.19 -2.82 -8.16
CA ARG A 75 -16.29 -2.26 -6.80
C ARG A 75 -15.51 -3.09 -5.79
N TYR A 76 -15.02 -2.42 -4.75
CA TYR A 76 -14.31 -3.09 -3.64
C TYR A 76 -15.19 -4.10 -2.90
N SER A 77 -16.50 -3.85 -2.80
CA SER A 77 -17.49 -4.72 -2.15
C SER A 77 -17.55 -6.09 -2.80
N ASN A 78 -17.54 -6.12 -4.15
CA ASN A 78 -17.53 -7.36 -4.91
C ASN A 78 -16.18 -8.07 -4.81
N LEU A 79 -15.08 -7.31 -4.95
CA LEU A 79 -13.72 -7.87 -4.91
C LEU A 79 -13.38 -8.48 -3.54
N LEU A 80 -13.66 -7.74 -2.46
CA LEU A 80 -13.33 -8.13 -1.10
C LEU A 80 -14.50 -8.88 -0.42
N MET A 81 -15.62 -9.09 -1.11
CA MET A 81 -16.82 -9.75 -0.59
C MET A 81 -17.36 -9.11 0.71
N VAL A 82 -17.46 -7.77 0.71
CA VAL A 82 -17.88 -6.97 1.86
C VAL A 82 -19.12 -6.12 1.57
N GLY A 83 -19.72 -5.54 2.61
CA GLY A 83 -20.85 -4.61 2.47
C GLY A 83 -20.46 -3.28 1.82
N ALA A 84 -21.45 -2.57 1.27
CA ALA A 84 -21.28 -1.28 0.59
C ALA A 84 -20.60 -0.20 1.46
N GLU A 85 -20.95 -0.14 2.74
CA GLU A 85 -20.40 0.87 3.68
C GLU A 85 -19.15 0.40 4.42
N GLN A 86 -18.66 -0.81 4.13
CA GLN A 86 -17.48 -1.33 4.80
C GLN A 86 -16.27 -0.45 4.44
N PRO A 87 -15.53 0.11 5.41
CA PRO A 87 -14.31 0.85 5.12
C PRO A 87 -13.25 -0.10 4.55
N VAL A 88 -12.55 0.39 3.52
CA VAL A 88 -11.44 -0.30 2.84
C VAL A 88 -10.25 0.63 2.85
N GLU A 89 -9.14 0.15 3.39
CA GLU A 89 -7.88 0.86 3.41
C GLU A 89 -7.10 0.58 2.13
N LEU A 90 -6.81 1.64 1.37
CA LEU A 90 -6.03 1.56 0.14
C LEU A 90 -4.61 2.02 0.42
N ARG A 91 -3.64 1.18 0.05
CA ARG A 91 -2.22 1.51 0.15
C ARG A 91 -1.53 1.39 -1.20
N ARG A 92 -0.59 2.30 -1.45
CA ARG A 92 0.36 2.20 -2.55
C ARG A 92 1.54 1.35 -2.11
N VAL A 93 2.01 0.49 -3.00
CA VAL A 93 3.23 -0.30 -2.83
C VAL A 93 4.40 0.46 -3.42
N TYR A 94 5.51 0.53 -2.68
CA TYR A 94 6.75 1.10 -3.18
C TYR A 94 7.79 0.01 -3.44
N PRO A 95 8.58 0.15 -4.52
CA PRO A 95 9.72 -0.73 -4.74
C PRO A 95 10.71 -0.56 -3.60
N LEU A 96 11.26 -1.68 -3.12
CA LEU A 96 12.41 -1.65 -2.23
C LEU A 96 13.59 -0.96 -2.96
N PRO A 97 14.36 -0.09 -2.28
CA PRO A 97 15.61 0.37 -2.85
C PRO A 97 16.51 -0.85 -3.03
N VAL A 98 16.91 -1.12 -4.28
CA VAL A 98 17.91 -2.14 -4.55
C VAL A 98 19.18 -1.81 -3.77
N ALA A 99 19.65 -2.74 -2.96
CA ALA A 99 20.96 -2.67 -2.31
C ALA A 99 22.04 -2.80 -3.40
N GLY A 100 22.22 -1.74 -4.18
CA GLY A 100 23.03 -1.73 -5.40
C GLY A 100 23.84 -0.47 -5.65
N ASP A 101 23.79 0.55 -4.77
CA ASP A 101 24.58 1.78 -4.90
C ASP A 101 25.26 2.19 -3.57
N ALA A 102 25.62 1.23 -2.71
CA ALA A 102 26.45 1.49 -1.53
C ALA A 102 27.97 1.51 -1.82
N THR A 103 28.37 1.66 -3.09
CA THR A 103 29.78 1.88 -3.49
C THR A 103 29.91 3.08 -4.40
N ALA A 104 29.63 4.27 -3.87
CA ALA A 104 30.13 5.53 -4.43
C ALA A 104 30.27 6.59 -3.33
N SER A 105 30.99 6.25 -2.26
CA SER A 105 31.69 7.28 -1.49
C SER A 105 33.04 7.53 -2.15
N ASP A 106 33.03 8.12 -3.35
CA ASP A 106 34.19 8.86 -3.83
C ASP A 106 33.75 10.29 -4.06
N GLY A 107 34.26 11.18 -3.20
CA GLY A 107 33.81 12.56 -3.13
C GLY A 107 34.06 13.27 -4.45
N ARG A 108 32.98 13.73 -5.09
CA ARG A 108 33.00 14.84 -6.04
C ARG A 108 31.58 15.36 -6.26
N ASP A 109 31.43 16.64 -5.91
CA ASP A 109 30.43 17.63 -6.31
C ASP A 109 29.12 17.14 -6.94
N GLY A 110 28.04 17.41 -6.20
CA GLY A 110 26.68 17.07 -6.57
C GLY A 110 26.21 17.71 -7.88
N VAL A 111 25.58 16.86 -8.69
CA VAL A 111 24.63 17.25 -9.74
C VAL A 111 23.32 16.52 -9.41
N PRO A 112 22.15 17.20 -9.42
CA PRO A 112 20.89 16.52 -9.17
C PRO A 112 20.66 15.48 -10.28
N MET A 113 20.42 14.24 -9.86
CA MET A 113 20.22 13.09 -10.73
C MET A 113 18.96 13.33 -11.58
N GLU A 114 19.13 13.59 -12.87
CA GLU A 114 18.04 13.56 -13.84
C GLU A 114 17.52 12.11 -13.92
N ASP A 115 16.18 11.95 -13.91
CA ASP A 115 15.48 10.69 -14.16
C ASP A 115 15.93 10.15 -15.54
N ASP A 116 16.90 9.23 -15.57
CA ASP A 116 17.27 8.52 -16.80
C ASP A 116 16.21 7.44 -17.09
N PRO A 117 15.36 7.61 -18.12
CA PRO A 117 14.30 6.65 -18.46
C PRO A 117 14.87 5.30 -18.95
N SER A 118 16.18 5.20 -19.15
CA SER A 118 16.88 3.98 -19.57
C SER A 118 17.36 3.13 -18.40
N ARG A 119 17.32 3.66 -17.16
CA ARG A 119 17.74 2.91 -15.98
C ARG A 119 16.74 1.77 -15.73
N PRO A 120 17.20 0.50 -15.60
CA PRO A 120 16.31 -0.59 -15.24
C PRO A 120 15.63 -0.24 -13.91
N ALA A 121 14.30 -0.25 -13.89
CA ALA A 121 13.56 -0.06 -12.65
C ALA A 121 14.03 -1.12 -11.63
N PRO A 122 14.22 -0.76 -10.36
CA PRO A 122 14.60 -1.72 -9.33
C PRO A 122 13.66 -2.91 -9.37
N ALA A 123 14.22 -4.12 -9.33
CA ALA A 123 13.43 -5.35 -9.26
C ALA A 123 12.60 -5.29 -7.97
N ARG A 124 11.28 -5.30 -8.14
CA ARG A 124 10.34 -5.45 -7.04
C ARG A 124 10.43 -6.92 -6.63
N VAL A 125 10.87 -7.15 -5.39
CA VAL A 125 10.82 -8.48 -4.78
C VAL A 125 9.95 -8.30 -3.56
N GLY A 126 8.64 -8.17 -3.77
CA GLY A 126 7.65 -8.21 -2.70
C GLY A 126 7.23 -9.66 -2.42
N PRO A 127 6.47 -9.93 -1.35
CA PRO A 127 5.76 -11.18 -1.23
C PRO A 127 4.84 -11.34 -2.45
N PRO A 128 4.68 -12.56 -3.01
CA PRO A 128 3.93 -12.78 -4.23
C PRO A 128 2.43 -12.65 -3.94
N LEU A 129 1.94 -11.42 -3.88
CA LEU A 129 0.52 -11.11 -3.78
C LEU A 129 -0.18 -11.46 -5.09
N CYS A 130 0.47 -11.20 -6.22
CA CYS A 130 -0.03 -11.52 -7.55
C CYS A 130 0.60 -12.82 -8.09
N ALA A 131 -0.16 -13.58 -8.88
CA ALA A 131 0.35 -14.80 -9.52
C ALA A 131 1.44 -14.51 -10.58
N SER A 132 1.42 -13.32 -11.17
CA SER A 132 2.45 -12.82 -12.08
C SER A 132 2.67 -11.32 -11.87
N GLY A 133 3.94 -10.92 -11.81
CA GLY A 133 4.32 -9.53 -11.53
C GLY A 133 4.04 -9.11 -10.08
N ASP A 134 4.31 -7.85 -9.78
CA ASP A 134 4.11 -7.28 -8.44
C ASP A 134 2.81 -6.50 -8.35
N ALA A 135 2.28 -6.38 -7.14
CA ALA A 135 1.19 -5.46 -6.86
C ALA A 135 1.71 -4.02 -6.82
N ASP A 136 0.99 -3.09 -7.44
CA ASP A 136 1.23 -1.64 -7.35
C ASP A 136 0.45 -1.01 -6.19
N PHE A 137 -0.69 -1.62 -5.84
CA PHE A 137 -1.53 -1.22 -4.72
C PHE A 137 -2.05 -2.44 -3.97
N VAL A 138 -2.41 -2.23 -2.71
CA VAL A 138 -3.11 -3.21 -1.90
C VAL A 138 -4.37 -2.59 -1.29
N ALA A 139 -5.47 -3.33 -1.34
CA ALA A 139 -6.71 -2.98 -0.66
C ALA A 139 -6.92 -3.93 0.53
N LEU A 140 -7.10 -3.36 1.71
CA LEU A 140 -7.20 -4.07 2.97
C LEU A 140 -8.55 -3.79 3.63
N VAL A 141 -9.18 -4.82 4.17
CA VAL A 141 -10.38 -4.67 4.97
C VAL A 141 -10.31 -5.57 6.20
N MET A 142 -10.75 -5.04 7.34
CA MET A 142 -10.93 -5.81 8.57
C MET A 142 -12.42 -6.06 8.82
N LEU A 143 -12.75 -7.32 9.08
CA LEU A 143 -14.10 -7.82 9.28
C LEU A 143 -14.17 -8.55 10.62
N ASN A 144 -15.33 -8.49 11.27
CA ASN A 144 -15.63 -9.32 12.42
C ASN A 144 -16.49 -10.50 11.97
N GLU A 145 -15.91 -11.70 11.90
CA GLU A 145 -16.62 -12.95 11.65
C GLU A 145 -16.85 -13.67 12.98
N GLY A 146 -18.01 -13.41 13.59
CA GLY A 146 -18.30 -13.88 14.94
C GLY A 146 -17.36 -13.26 15.97
N ALA A 147 -16.56 -14.09 16.64
CA ALA A 147 -15.56 -13.66 17.61
C ALA A 147 -14.16 -13.46 17.00
N ARG A 148 -13.98 -13.68 15.69
CA ARG A 148 -12.69 -13.60 15.02
C ARG A 148 -12.62 -12.34 14.17
N GLN A 149 -11.48 -11.67 14.22
CA GLN A 149 -11.14 -10.65 13.23
C GLN A 149 -10.52 -11.31 12.01
N VAL A 150 -11.06 -10.98 10.84
CA VAL A 150 -10.61 -11.49 9.54
C VAL A 150 -10.14 -10.30 8.72
N VAL A 151 -8.98 -10.43 8.09
CA VAL A 151 -8.46 -9.45 7.15
C VAL A 151 -8.53 -10.04 5.76
N ARG A 152 -9.09 -9.29 4.82
CA ARG A 152 -8.97 -9.60 3.39
C ARG A 152 -8.05 -8.58 2.73
N LEU A 153 -7.09 -9.09 1.98
CA LEU A 153 -6.06 -8.32 1.29
C LEU A 153 -6.19 -8.62 -0.20
N ALA A 154 -6.48 -7.60 -1.00
CA ALA A 154 -6.42 -7.70 -2.46
C ALA A 154 -5.17 -7.02 -3.00
N GLY A 155 -4.47 -7.69 -3.91
CA GLY A 155 -3.41 -7.09 -4.72
C GLY A 155 -4.00 -6.49 -5.99
N LEU A 156 -3.61 -5.26 -6.32
CA LEU A 156 -4.01 -4.55 -7.52
C LEU A 156 -2.78 -4.15 -8.33
N GLN A 157 -2.85 -4.31 -9.65
CA GLN A 157 -1.80 -3.96 -10.60
C GLN A 157 -2.27 -2.82 -11.50
N GLY A 158 -1.37 -1.89 -11.84
CA GLY A 158 -1.67 -0.72 -12.67
C GLY A 158 -0.96 0.52 -12.17
N ARG A 159 -1.00 1.60 -12.95
CA ARG A 159 -0.25 2.84 -12.66
C ARG A 159 -1.14 3.93 -12.08
N SER A 160 -2.40 3.98 -12.48
CA SER A 160 -3.36 4.97 -11.96
C SER A 160 -3.76 4.65 -10.53
N THR A 161 -4.16 5.67 -9.76
CA THR A 161 -4.75 5.42 -8.43
C THR A 161 -6.06 4.64 -8.55
N PRO A 162 -6.23 3.51 -7.84
CA PRO A 162 -7.45 2.69 -7.85
C PRO A 162 -8.71 3.49 -7.50
N ALA A 163 -9.48 3.82 -8.53
CA ALA A 163 -10.68 4.66 -8.45
C ALA A 163 -11.56 4.44 -9.69
N ALA A 164 -12.78 4.97 -9.68
CA ALA A 164 -13.76 4.79 -10.76
C ALA A 164 -13.27 5.16 -12.18
N GLY A 165 -12.28 6.05 -12.30
CA GLY A 165 -11.70 6.48 -13.58
C GLY A 165 -10.41 5.73 -13.99
N ALA A 166 -9.95 4.76 -13.20
CA ALA A 166 -8.71 4.05 -13.46
C ALA A 166 -8.94 2.84 -14.38
N GLU A 167 -8.72 3.02 -15.68
CA GLU A 167 -8.96 1.96 -16.68
C GLU A 167 -7.90 0.86 -16.68
N ASP A 168 -6.68 1.18 -16.22
CA ASP A 168 -5.50 0.31 -16.23
C ASP A 168 -5.29 -0.49 -14.94
N ILE A 169 -6.23 -0.41 -13.99
CA ILE A 169 -6.15 -1.14 -12.73
C ILE A 169 -6.81 -2.51 -12.88
N GLU A 170 -6.12 -3.55 -12.42
CA GLU A 170 -6.56 -4.95 -12.45
C GLU A 170 -6.35 -5.60 -11.08
N ALA A 171 -7.34 -6.35 -10.60
CA ALA A 171 -7.17 -7.14 -9.38
C ALA A 171 -6.49 -8.47 -9.70
N CYS A 172 -5.38 -8.77 -9.03
CA CYS A 172 -4.57 -9.95 -9.33
C CYS A 172 -4.80 -11.12 -8.35
N ALA A 173 -5.17 -10.83 -7.10
CA ALA A 173 -5.46 -11.83 -6.08
C ALA A 173 -6.23 -11.22 -4.92
N VAL A 174 -6.91 -12.10 -4.18
CA VAL A 174 -7.48 -11.82 -2.85
C VAL A 174 -7.03 -12.93 -1.91
N LEU A 175 -6.46 -12.54 -0.77
CA LEU A 175 -5.96 -13.43 0.27
C LEU A 175 -6.67 -13.12 1.58
N GLU A 176 -6.95 -14.16 2.37
CA GLU A 176 -7.63 -14.03 3.66
C GLU A 176 -6.72 -14.41 4.81
N TYR A 177 -6.84 -13.67 5.91
CA TYR A 177 -6.10 -13.88 7.15
C TYR A 177 -7.04 -13.71 8.33
N GLN A 178 -6.65 -14.22 9.50
CA GLN A 178 -7.35 -13.99 10.76
C GLN A 178 -6.38 -13.49 11.83
N ALA A 179 -6.88 -12.68 12.76
CA ALA A 179 -6.10 -12.28 13.92
C ALA A 179 -5.65 -13.53 14.70
N GLY A 180 -4.36 -13.55 15.06
CA GLY A 180 -3.72 -14.63 15.83
C GLY A 180 -4.00 -14.57 17.31
#